data_AF-A0A8T4KFF4-F1
#
_entry.id   AF-A0A8T4KFF4-F1
#
_cell.length_a   1.000
_cell.length_b   1.000
_cell.length_c   1.000
_cell.angle_alpha   90.00
_cell.angle_beta   90.00
_cell.angle_gamma   90.00
#
_symmetry.space_group_name_H-M   'P 1'
#
loop_
_entity.id
_entity.type
_entity.pdbx_description
1 polymer ?
#
loop_
_entity_poly.entity_id
_entity_poly.type
_entity_poly.pdbx_seq_one_letter_code
_entity_poly.pdbx_strand_id
1 'polypeptide(L)'
;SVISYNPKTGVVEPKRVINWFKKKNACKEWYKVITSNSINGEQSPCVTKEHKYWVVGHGWKTVENLQKTDKILLPIPKPNKIQEQIILGSLLGDGGLSKPKAKDQNAKHPHLTIGHKESQLPYLKFKFHALRNLAAAEIKPVKHTHTDGYKRQQFYVFRTINHPYFLGLRNQIYGDNGKCKITRELLEKLEPLGLAIWYMDDGSINKWRVSLATVCFEEETIDLIISYFKERYNLIWKKERLKLKGGEIRYRISLNKENGSEKFMKMIAPYIVGCMGYKLKEKFREEQIIEAINMDFIGTNFCPQEGEVIKVVKAQNKKRDNTLYDIEVEDNHNYFIPTALVSNSTFGGNLLACAAGMATLKFMKQKRLGNNAKKVGKHVLKRLNELKDKYEIVGDVRGIGLMIGVELVKNKKSRMPAVEERKEVLCKAGEKGLILLPAGKSVIRICPPLTLTRQQADNGIDIIEDSIKELNKR
;
A
#
# COMPACT_ATOMS: atom_id res chain seq x y z
N SER A 1 -15.13 11.56 11.37
CA SER A 1 -14.18 12.00 12.42
C SER A 1 -12.93 12.52 11.74
N VAL A 2 -12.23 13.41 12.41
CA VAL A 2 -10.91 13.92 12.00
C VAL A 2 -9.90 13.56 13.08
N ILE A 3 -8.62 13.51 12.71
CA ILE A 3 -7.54 13.29 13.68
C ILE A 3 -7.21 14.63 14.30
N SER A 4 -7.42 14.74 15.61
CA SER A 4 -7.22 15.94 16.43
C SER A 4 -6.05 15.73 17.39
N TYR A 5 -5.54 16.82 17.96
CA TYR A 5 -4.49 16.83 18.96
C TYR A 5 -4.95 17.59 20.19
N ASN A 6 -4.81 16.99 21.36
CA ASN A 6 -5.08 17.65 22.61
C ASN A 6 -3.78 18.29 23.13
N PRO A 7 -3.62 19.63 23.07
CA PRO A 7 -2.38 20.28 23.49
C PRO A 7 -2.14 20.22 25.00
N LYS A 8 -3.16 19.92 25.81
CA LYS A 8 -3.00 19.76 27.26
C LYS A 8 -2.42 18.39 27.62
N THR A 9 -2.87 17.33 26.95
CA THR A 9 -2.44 15.95 27.25
C THR A 9 -1.35 15.44 26.31
N GLY A 10 -1.10 16.13 25.20
CA GLY A 10 -0.15 15.69 24.16
C GLY A 10 -0.66 14.50 23.34
N VAL A 11 -1.94 14.13 23.47
CA VAL A 11 -2.51 12.93 22.84
C VAL A 11 -3.13 13.28 21.48
N VAL A 12 -2.86 12.42 20.48
CA VAL A 12 -3.56 12.42 19.18
C VAL A 12 -4.74 11.48 19.26
N GLU A 13 -5.93 11.96 18.88
CA GLU A 13 -7.17 11.21 19.02
C GLU A 13 -8.17 11.50 17.88
N PRO A 14 -8.98 10.50 17.48
CA PRO A 14 -10.06 10.75 16.55
C PRO A 14 -11.19 11.53 17.23
N LYS A 15 -11.54 12.71 16.69
CA LYS A 15 -12.66 13.53 17.16
C LYS A 15 -13.77 13.60 16.14
N ARG A 16 -15.01 13.77 16.60
CA ARG A 16 -16.16 13.92 15.71
C ARG A 16 -16.19 15.33 15.14
N VAL A 17 -16.64 15.42 13.89
CA VAL A 17 -17.08 16.69 13.32
C VAL A 17 -18.52 16.87 13.75
N ILE A 18 -18.79 17.91 14.54
CA ILE A 18 -20.10 18.16 15.16
C ILE A 18 -20.90 19.21 14.41
N ASN A 19 -20.24 20.04 13.60
CA ASN A 19 -20.91 21.06 12.79
C ASN A 19 -20.07 21.43 11.56
N TRP A 20 -20.66 22.18 10.64
CA TRP A 20 -19.95 22.81 9.54
C TRP A 20 -20.58 24.17 9.21
N PHE A 21 -19.75 25.10 8.77
CA PHE A 21 -20.17 26.48 8.52
C PHE A 21 -19.82 26.91 7.11
N LYS A 22 -20.71 27.64 6.46
CA LYS A 22 -20.44 28.35 5.21
C LYS A 22 -20.01 29.77 5.54
N LYS A 23 -18.76 30.12 5.26
CA LYS A 23 -18.27 31.50 5.38
C LYS A 23 -18.79 32.32 4.19
N LYS A 24 -19.62 33.33 4.48
CA LYS A 24 -20.02 34.36 3.51
C LYS A 24 -18.83 35.29 3.29
N ASN A 25 -18.58 35.67 2.04
CA ASN A 25 -17.45 36.44 1.52
C ASN A 25 -16.21 35.61 1.14
N ALA A 26 -16.10 35.44 -0.18
CA ALA A 26 -14.95 34.97 -0.93
C ALA A 26 -13.65 35.66 -0.51
N CYS A 27 -12.70 34.94 0.08
CA CYS A 27 -11.34 35.45 0.24
C CYS A 27 -10.73 35.69 -1.16
N LYS A 28 -10.26 36.92 -1.42
CA LYS A 28 -9.64 37.29 -2.71
C LYS A 28 -8.19 36.83 -2.82
N GLU A 29 -7.54 36.54 -1.69
CA GLU A 29 -6.12 36.17 -1.63
C GLU A 29 -5.94 34.81 -0.95
N TRP A 30 -5.10 33.97 -1.56
CA TRP A 30 -4.83 32.63 -1.08
C TRP A 30 -3.36 32.45 -0.77
N TYR A 31 -3.07 31.61 0.21
CA TYR A 31 -1.72 31.34 0.67
C TYR A 31 -1.46 29.84 0.77
N LYS A 32 -0.21 29.45 0.62
CA LYS A 32 0.29 28.11 0.97
C LYS A 32 1.40 28.25 1.99
N VAL A 33 1.30 27.47 3.06
CA VAL A 33 2.37 27.35 4.08
C VAL A 33 3.26 26.18 3.69
N ILE A 34 4.48 26.48 3.28
CA ILE A 34 5.50 25.49 2.92
C ILE A 34 6.21 25.09 4.20
N THR A 35 6.12 23.80 4.55
CA THR A 35 6.70 23.24 5.77
C THR A 35 7.85 22.29 5.44
N SER A 36 8.64 21.91 6.44
CA SER A 36 9.74 20.95 6.30
C SER A 36 9.33 19.56 5.76
N ASN A 37 8.04 19.21 5.80
CA ASN A 37 7.49 17.97 5.24
C ASN A 37 6.76 18.16 3.90
N SER A 38 6.61 19.39 3.43
CA SER A 38 5.96 19.66 2.15
C SER A 38 6.96 19.53 0.98
N ILE A 39 6.69 18.64 0.02
CA ILE A 39 7.45 18.57 -1.24
C ILE A 39 7.03 19.77 -2.09
N ASN A 40 7.85 20.83 -2.11
CA ASN A 40 7.64 22.05 -2.91
C ASN A 40 6.24 22.70 -2.79
N GLY A 41 5.51 22.47 -1.69
CA GLY A 41 4.15 22.99 -1.48
C GLY A 41 3.03 22.25 -2.19
N GLU A 42 3.29 21.09 -2.80
CA GLU A 42 2.25 20.27 -3.43
C GLU A 42 1.26 19.72 -2.40
N GLN A 43 1.74 19.38 -1.20
CA GLN A 43 0.92 18.82 -0.14
C GLN A 43 0.24 19.88 0.74
N SER A 44 0.66 21.14 0.64
CA SER A 44 0.08 22.24 1.43
C SER A 44 -1.22 22.73 0.80
N PRO A 45 -2.36 22.70 1.52
CA PRO A 45 -3.63 23.23 1.01
C PRO A 45 -3.54 24.75 0.83
N CYS A 46 -4.36 25.29 -0.08
CA CYS A 46 -4.58 26.72 -0.14
C CYS A 46 -5.44 27.16 1.04
N VAL A 47 -4.99 28.18 1.77
CA VAL A 47 -5.64 28.70 2.97
C VAL A 47 -5.76 30.23 2.90
N THR A 48 -6.67 30.81 3.67
CA THR A 48 -6.77 32.28 3.82
C THR A 48 -5.75 32.79 4.84
N LYS A 49 -5.52 34.10 4.87
CA LYS A 49 -4.55 34.72 5.79
C LYS A 49 -4.91 34.57 7.28
N GLU A 50 -6.21 34.46 7.59
CA GLU A 50 -6.74 34.31 8.96
C GLU A 50 -6.73 32.86 9.45
N HIS A 51 -6.37 31.92 8.58
CA HIS A 51 -6.30 30.50 8.93
C HIS A 51 -5.21 30.26 9.97
N LYS A 52 -5.45 29.40 10.96
CA LYS A 52 -4.55 29.26 12.12
C LYS A 52 -3.80 27.94 12.11
N TYR A 53 -2.50 28.03 12.39
CA TYR A 53 -1.57 26.91 12.57
C TYR A 53 -1.13 26.88 14.03
N TRP A 54 -0.99 25.67 14.58
CA TRP A 54 -0.47 25.50 15.94
C TRP A 54 1.06 25.61 15.91
N VAL A 55 1.58 26.65 16.56
CA VAL A 55 3.01 26.88 16.76
C VAL A 55 3.39 26.39 18.15
N VAL A 56 4.32 25.44 18.22
CA VAL A 56 4.79 24.84 19.47
C VAL A 56 5.43 25.93 20.33
N GLY A 57 5.02 26.00 21.60
CA GLY A 57 5.45 27.05 22.55
C GLY A 57 4.75 28.40 22.41
N HIS A 58 4.03 28.66 21.30
CA HIS A 58 3.40 29.96 21.03
C HIS A 58 1.88 29.89 20.78
N GLY A 59 1.31 28.68 20.67
CA GLY A 59 -0.12 28.48 20.43
C GLY A 59 -0.54 28.79 19.00
N TRP A 60 -1.77 29.26 18.81
CA TRP A 60 -2.33 29.50 17.49
C TRP A 60 -1.81 30.81 16.86
N LYS A 61 -1.16 30.72 15.69
CA LYS A 61 -0.83 31.87 14.84
C LYS A 61 -1.62 31.83 13.53
N THR A 62 -2.05 33.00 13.05
CA THR A 62 -2.64 33.15 11.71
C THR A 62 -1.56 33.05 10.63
N VAL A 63 -1.94 32.67 9.41
CA VAL A 63 -1.01 32.53 8.27
C VAL A 63 -0.24 33.82 7.99
N GLU A 64 -0.87 34.98 8.12
CA GLU A 64 -0.18 36.29 7.96
C GLU A 64 0.90 36.55 9.02
N ASN A 65 0.76 35.94 10.20
CA ASN A 65 1.67 36.11 11.33
C ASN A 65 2.67 34.95 11.49
N LEU A 66 2.62 33.95 10.59
CA LEU A 66 3.60 32.86 10.58
C LEU A 66 4.95 33.37 10.09
N GLN A 67 5.98 33.06 10.87
CA GLN A 67 7.35 33.43 10.56
C GLN A 67 8.13 32.24 10.02
N LYS A 68 9.18 32.52 9.25
CA LYS A 68 10.17 31.50 8.87
C LYS A 68 10.74 30.90 10.16
N THR A 69 10.95 29.59 10.19
CA THR A 69 11.42 28.79 11.33
C THR A 69 10.45 28.58 12.49
N ASP A 70 9.21 29.11 12.43
CA ASP A 70 8.17 28.76 13.41
C ASP A 70 8.02 27.24 13.47
N LYS A 71 8.10 26.69 14.70
CA LYS A 71 7.97 25.25 14.96
C LYS A 71 6.50 24.87 15.00
N ILE A 72 6.06 23.97 14.12
CA ILE A 72 4.66 23.53 13.99
C ILE A 72 4.55 22.02 14.14
N LEU A 73 3.37 21.52 14.50
CA LEU A 73 3.12 20.08 14.58
C LEU A 73 2.76 19.49 13.21
N LEU A 74 3.63 18.64 12.70
CA LEU A 74 3.43 17.88 11.47
C LEU A 74 2.83 16.50 11.79
N PRO A 75 1.82 16.04 11.03
CA PRO A 75 1.36 14.66 11.13
C PRO A 75 2.29 13.75 10.35
N ILE A 76 3.25 13.13 11.03
CA ILE A 76 4.17 12.19 10.39
C ILE A 76 3.58 10.78 10.46
N PRO A 77 3.50 10.03 9.35
CA PRO A 77 2.90 8.70 9.35
C PRO A 77 3.61 7.77 10.33
N LYS A 78 2.85 7.17 11.26
CA LYS A 78 3.36 6.16 12.18
C LYS A 78 3.17 4.78 11.53
N PRO A 79 4.20 3.90 11.53
CA PRO A 79 4.02 2.54 11.04
C PRO A 79 2.87 1.84 11.76
N ASN A 80 1.96 1.22 11.00
CA ASN A 80 0.98 0.30 11.56
C ASN A 80 1.61 -1.08 11.82
N LYS A 81 0.87 -2.01 12.45
CA LYS A 81 1.39 -3.35 12.79
C LYS A 81 1.95 -4.11 11.58
N ILE A 82 1.29 -4.03 10.42
CA ILE A 82 1.74 -4.71 9.20
C ILE A 82 3.05 -4.10 8.71
N GLN A 83 3.13 -2.78 8.68
CA GLN A 83 4.33 -2.05 8.29
C GLN A 83 5.49 -2.31 9.24
N GLU A 84 5.21 -2.39 10.54
CA GLU A 84 6.18 -2.75 11.57
C GLU A 84 6.77 -4.14 11.33
N GLN A 85 5.94 -5.15 11.01
CA GLN A 85 6.45 -6.49 10.65
C GLN A 85 7.34 -6.47 9.39
N ILE A 86 6.97 -5.69 8.37
CA ILE A 86 7.78 -5.53 7.15
C ILE A 86 9.10 -4.82 7.46
N ILE A 87 9.09 -3.79 8.30
CA ILE A 87 10.28 -3.06 8.74
C ILE A 87 11.20 -3.99 9.53
N LEU A 88 10.69 -4.66 10.57
CA LEU A 88 11.47 -5.57 11.41
C LEU A 88 12.06 -6.72 10.60
N GLY A 89 11.24 -7.40 9.78
CA GLY A 89 11.72 -8.50 8.93
C GLY A 89 12.77 -8.04 7.92
N SER A 90 12.60 -6.84 7.34
CA SER A 90 13.60 -6.29 6.41
C SER A 90 14.90 -5.92 7.15
N LEU A 91 14.84 -5.41 8.38
CA LEU A 91 16.05 -5.06 9.16
C LEU A 91 16.86 -6.27 9.60
N LEU A 92 16.23 -7.43 9.72
CA LEU A 92 16.92 -8.70 9.94
C LEU A 92 17.51 -9.28 8.66
N GLY A 93 17.05 -8.79 7.51
CA GLY A 93 17.46 -9.18 6.16
C GLY A 93 18.23 -8.09 5.43
N ASP A 94 17.70 -7.66 4.27
CA ASP A 94 18.36 -6.76 3.31
C ASP A 94 18.24 -5.25 3.66
N GLY A 95 17.55 -4.91 4.75
CA GLY A 95 17.26 -3.54 5.18
C GLY A 95 18.32 -2.99 6.15
N GLY A 96 18.53 -1.67 6.09
CA GLY A 96 19.46 -1.00 7.00
C GLY A 96 18.99 0.37 7.48
N LEU A 97 19.27 0.69 8.75
CA LEU A 97 19.04 2.02 9.32
C LEU A 97 20.28 2.90 9.22
N SER A 98 20.09 4.15 8.78
CA SER A 98 21.18 5.14 8.79
C SER A 98 21.59 5.49 10.23
N LYS A 99 22.84 5.94 10.42
CA LYS A 99 23.21 6.62 11.68
C LYS A 99 22.46 7.96 11.79
N PRO A 100 22.07 8.39 13.00
CA PRO A 100 21.61 9.77 13.19
C PRO A 100 22.74 10.73 12.79
N LYS A 101 22.41 11.81 12.10
CA LYS A 101 23.41 12.83 11.74
C LYS A 101 23.34 13.98 12.74
N ALA A 102 24.35 14.08 13.60
CA ALA A 102 24.62 15.25 14.42
C ALA A 102 25.53 16.19 13.63
N LYS A 103 24.94 17.16 12.92
CA LYS A 103 25.63 18.39 12.52
C LYS A 103 24.66 19.51 12.86
N ASP A 104 24.96 20.19 13.96
CA ASP A 104 24.20 21.28 14.60
C ASP A 104 22.87 20.87 15.23
N GLN A 105 22.28 21.80 16.00
CA GLN A 105 21.18 21.68 16.98
C GLN A 105 19.89 20.96 16.51
N ASN A 106 19.84 20.43 15.29
CA ASN A 106 18.76 19.63 14.71
C ASN A 106 19.29 18.26 14.23
N ALA A 107 19.54 17.32 15.16
CA ALA A 107 19.92 15.96 14.81
C ALA A 107 18.83 15.30 13.93
N LYS A 108 19.18 14.85 12.72
CA LYS A 108 18.23 14.15 11.84
C LYS A 108 18.04 12.71 12.32
N HIS A 109 16.79 12.30 12.55
CA HIS A 109 16.44 10.91 12.86
C HIS A 109 16.93 9.95 11.77
N PRO A 110 17.15 8.66 12.10
CA PRO A 110 17.45 7.64 11.11
C PRO A 110 16.34 7.48 10.06
N HIS A 111 16.73 6.97 8.90
CA HIS A 111 15.82 6.42 7.89
C HIS A 111 16.17 4.97 7.59
N LEU A 112 15.17 4.22 7.15
CA LEU A 112 15.31 2.86 6.62
C LEU A 112 15.66 2.93 5.14
N THR A 113 16.64 2.12 4.74
CA THR A 113 17.00 1.86 3.35
C THR A 113 16.74 0.39 3.06
N ILE A 114 16.01 0.09 1.98
CA ILE A 114 15.80 -1.27 1.50
C ILE A 114 16.16 -1.29 0.01
N GLY A 115 16.98 -2.26 -0.40
CA GLY A 115 17.31 -2.45 -1.80
C GLY A 115 17.39 -3.92 -2.18
N HIS A 116 17.13 -4.18 -3.46
CA HIS A 116 17.25 -5.51 -4.04
C HIS A 116 17.79 -5.41 -5.48
N LYS A 117 18.33 -6.52 -5.97
CA LYS A 117 18.73 -6.68 -7.38
C LYS A 117 17.52 -6.63 -8.31
N GLU A 118 17.74 -6.31 -9.57
CA GLU A 118 16.70 -6.19 -10.60
C GLU A 118 15.76 -7.41 -10.69
N SER A 119 16.29 -8.63 -10.56
CA SER A 119 15.48 -9.87 -10.57
C SER A 119 14.46 -9.96 -9.42
N GLN A 120 14.64 -9.18 -8.35
CA GLN A 120 13.73 -9.08 -7.20
C GLN A 120 13.03 -7.71 -7.13
N LEU A 121 13.04 -6.92 -8.22
CA LEU A 121 12.34 -5.64 -8.28
C LEU A 121 10.83 -5.74 -7.96
N PRO A 122 10.09 -6.80 -8.35
CA PRO A 122 8.69 -6.98 -7.93
C PRO A 122 8.53 -7.07 -6.40
N TYR A 123 9.48 -7.71 -5.71
CA TYR A 123 9.48 -7.82 -4.25
C TYR A 123 9.84 -6.48 -3.58
N LEU A 124 10.82 -5.75 -4.15
CA LEU A 124 11.11 -4.38 -3.71
C LEU A 124 9.89 -3.46 -3.88
N LYS A 125 9.18 -3.58 -4.99
CA LYS A 125 7.92 -2.85 -5.23
C LYS A 125 6.88 -3.21 -4.18
N PHE A 126 6.71 -4.48 -3.80
CA PHE A 126 5.80 -4.87 -2.72
C PHE A 126 6.14 -4.12 -1.41
N LYS A 127 7.40 -4.16 -0.96
CA LYS A 127 7.83 -3.44 0.26
C LYS A 127 7.63 -1.93 0.14
N PHE A 128 7.92 -1.35 -1.01
CA PHE A 128 7.74 0.07 -1.27
C PHE A 128 6.26 0.49 -1.18
N HIS A 129 5.34 -0.27 -1.79
CA HIS A 129 3.91 0.03 -1.73
C HIS A 129 3.39 -0.13 -0.30
N ALA A 130 3.81 -1.18 0.41
CA ALA A 130 3.46 -1.39 1.80
C ALA A 130 3.96 -0.27 2.73
N LEU A 131 5.10 0.36 2.40
CA LEU A 131 5.70 1.46 3.16
C LEU A 131 5.54 2.82 2.46
N ARG A 132 4.58 2.98 1.53
CA ARG A 132 4.55 4.14 0.63
C ARG A 132 4.40 5.48 1.36
N ASN A 133 3.58 5.50 2.42
CA ASN A 133 3.39 6.65 3.29
C ASN A 133 4.68 7.03 4.06
N LEU A 134 5.58 6.07 4.29
CA LEU A 134 6.88 6.31 4.94
C LEU A 134 7.99 6.59 3.92
N ALA A 135 7.79 6.35 2.62
CA ALA A 135 8.82 6.47 1.60
C ALA A 135 9.11 7.94 1.23
N ALA A 136 10.39 8.34 1.26
CA ALA A 136 10.82 9.70 0.93
C ALA A 136 10.82 10.01 -0.56
N ALA A 137 10.96 8.98 -1.41
CA ALA A 137 10.98 9.10 -2.85
C ALA A 137 10.59 7.76 -3.50
N GLU A 138 10.30 7.79 -4.80
CA GLU A 138 10.16 6.60 -5.63
C GLU A 138 11.42 5.72 -5.59
N ILE A 139 11.27 4.45 -5.98
CA ILE A 139 12.37 3.50 -6.15
C ILE A 139 13.35 4.04 -7.21
N LYS A 140 14.65 3.99 -6.92
CA LYS A 140 15.71 4.48 -7.82
C LYS A 140 16.76 3.40 -8.08
N PRO A 141 17.34 3.35 -9.30
CA PRO A 141 18.51 2.55 -9.56
C PRO A 141 19.73 3.12 -8.83
N VAL A 142 20.60 2.24 -8.31
CA VAL A 142 21.88 2.61 -7.71
C VAL A 142 22.94 2.64 -8.81
N LYS A 143 23.83 3.64 -8.79
CA LYS A 143 24.89 3.84 -9.79
C LYS A 143 25.99 2.77 -9.75
N HIS A 144 26.08 2.00 -8.67
CA HIS A 144 27.05 0.92 -8.51
C HIS A 144 26.44 -0.41 -8.98
N THR A 145 27.03 -1.00 -10.02
CA THR A 145 26.86 -2.42 -10.31
C THR A 145 27.71 -3.23 -9.32
N HIS A 146 27.08 -4.07 -8.51
CA HIS A 146 27.82 -5.05 -7.72
C HIS A 146 28.54 -6.00 -8.68
N THR A 147 29.83 -6.20 -8.46
CA THR A 147 30.63 -7.25 -9.12
C THR A 147 30.52 -8.51 -8.28
N ASP A 148 29.58 -9.38 -8.61
CA ASP A 148 29.54 -10.73 -8.04
C ASP A 148 30.48 -11.64 -8.85
N GLY A 149 31.79 -11.42 -8.67
CA GLY A 149 32.88 -12.19 -9.27
C GLY A 149 33.02 -12.11 -10.80
N TYR A 150 31.93 -11.97 -11.57
CA TYR A 150 31.91 -12.12 -13.04
C TYR A 150 30.77 -11.37 -13.78
N LYS A 151 29.76 -10.78 -13.10
CA LYS A 151 28.66 -10.05 -13.77
C LYS A 151 28.27 -8.74 -13.06
N ARG A 152 28.11 -7.67 -13.83
CA ARG A 152 27.48 -6.42 -13.39
C ARG A 152 25.99 -6.64 -13.17
N GLN A 153 25.49 -6.45 -11.95
CA GLN A 153 24.06 -6.52 -11.65
C GLN A 153 23.51 -5.15 -11.25
N GLN A 154 22.39 -4.74 -11.87
CA GLN A 154 21.68 -3.51 -11.52
C GLN A 154 20.95 -3.69 -10.18
N PHE A 155 21.12 -2.72 -9.28
CA PHE A 155 20.48 -2.69 -7.98
C PHE A 155 19.47 -1.53 -7.89
N TYR A 156 18.39 -1.73 -7.16
CA TYR A 156 17.35 -0.73 -6.93
C TYR A 156 17.13 -0.53 -5.43
N VAL A 157 16.83 0.70 -5.02
CA VAL A 157 16.68 1.07 -3.61
C VAL A 157 15.54 2.08 -3.44
N PHE A 158 14.86 2.02 -2.31
CA PHE A 158 14.09 3.16 -1.80
C PHE A 158 14.49 3.44 -0.34
N ARG A 159 14.19 4.66 0.10
CA ARG A 159 14.45 5.13 1.46
C ARG A 159 13.19 5.69 2.07
N THR A 160 13.03 5.49 3.36
CA THR A 160 11.99 6.18 4.12
C THR A 160 12.37 7.64 4.39
N ILE A 161 11.40 8.44 4.82
CA ILE A 161 11.69 9.71 5.49
C ILE A 161 12.50 9.45 6.77
N ASN A 162 13.21 10.48 7.24
CA ASN A 162 13.82 10.45 8.56
C ASN A 162 12.68 10.43 9.59
N HIS A 163 12.66 9.47 10.51
CA HIS A 163 11.52 9.26 11.39
C HIS A 163 11.95 8.83 12.82
N PRO A 164 11.36 9.38 13.90
CA PRO A 164 11.72 9.07 15.28
C PRO A 164 11.54 7.60 15.66
N TYR A 165 10.52 6.91 15.13
CA TYR A 165 10.37 5.45 15.22
C TYR A 165 11.68 4.69 14.88
N PHE A 166 12.41 5.11 13.85
CA PHE A 166 13.66 4.45 13.48
C PHE A 166 14.80 4.76 14.46
N LEU A 167 14.74 5.85 15.23
CA LEU A 167 15.71 6.10 16.29
C LEU A 167 15.56 5.07 17.42
N GLY A 168 14.33 4.83 17.87
CA GLY A 168 14.03 3.81 18.88
C GLY A 168 14.45 2.42 18.42
N LEU A 169 14.06 2.01 17.21
CA LEU A 169 14.49 0.73 16.64
C LEU A 169 16.00 0.64 16.48
N ARG A 170 16.66 1.71 16.03
CA ARG A 170 18.11 1.70 15.84
C ARG A 170 18.83 1.42 17.16
N ASN A 171 18.40 2.07 18.25
CA ASN A 171 19.01 1.88 19.57
C ASN A 171 18.79 0.47 20.11
N GLN A 172 17.72 -0.22 19.71
CA GLN A 172 17.49 -1.62 20.06
C GLN A 172 18.30 -2.60 19.19
N ILE A 173 18.48 -2.28 17.90
CA ILE A 173 19.01 -3.20 16.89
C ILE A 173 20.51 -3.07 16.67
N TYR A 174 21.10 -1.88 16.83
CA TYR A 174 22.51 -1.67 16.50
C TYR A 174 23.32 -1.35 17.77
N GLY A 175 24.38 -2.12 18.02
CA GLY A 175 25.35 -1.82 19.06
C GLY A 175 26.30 -0.67 18.70
N ASP A 176 27.21 -0.32 19.62
CA ASP A 176 28.18 0.77 19.46
C ASP A 176 29.14 0.54 18.28
N ASN A 177 29.45 -0.72 17.98
CA ASN A 177 30.24 -1.14 16.83
C ASN A 177 29.49 -1.03 15.48
N GLY A 178 28.21 -0.64 15.51
CA GLY A 178 27.35 -0.51 14.34
C GLY A 178 26.87 -1.83 13.73
N LYS A 179 27.13 -2.98 14.39
CA LYS A 179 26.59 -4.29 13.99
C LYS A 179 25.18 -4.49 14.52
N CYS A 180 24.42 -5.30 13.79
CA CYS A 180 23.08 -5.70 14.19
C CYS A 180 23.16 -6.70 15.36
N LYS A 181 22.51 -6.36 16.48
CA LYS A 181 22.34 -7.15 17.69
C LYS A 181 20.85 -7.45 17.82
N ILE A 182 20.49 -8.72 17.66
CA ILE A 182 19.10 -9.16 17.86
C ILE A 182 18.89 -9.42 19.35
N THR A 183 17.86 -8.81 19.92
CA THR A 183 17.47 -9.01 21.32
C THR A 183 16.25 -9.92 21.42
N ARG A 184 16.01 -10.50 22.60
CA ARG A 184 14.83 -11.32 22.85
C ARG A 184 13.54 -10.51 22.70
N GLU A 185 13.53 -9.27 23.17
CA GLU A 185 12.40 -8.33 23.01
C GLU A 185 12.05 -8.12 21.53
N LEU A 186 13.06 -8.01 20.64
CA LEU A 186 12.82 -7.87 19.21
C LEU A 186 12.23 -9.15 18.61
N LEU A 187 12.77 -10.32 18.98
CA LEU A 187 12.24 -11.60 18.52
C LEU A 187 10.78 -11.80 18.97
N GLU A 188 10.43 -11.39 20.19
CA GLU A 188 9.07 -11.42 20.71
C GLU A 188 8.09 -10.52 19.95
N LYS A 189 8.57 -9.45 19.30
CA LYS A 189 7.77 -8.60 18.41
C LYS A 189 7.52 -9.20 17.03
N LEU A 190 8.29 -10.20 16.60
CA LEU A 190 8.14 -10.81 15.27
C LEU A 190 6.94 -11.76 15.23
N GLU A 191 6.00 -11.44 14.36
CA GLU A 191 4.90 -12.29 13.96
C GLU A 191 5.27 -13.09 12.69
N PRO A 192 4.48 -14.10 12.30
CA PRO A 192 4.73 -14.88 11.08
C PRO A 192 4.99 -14.05 9.82
N LEU A 193 4.36 -12.87 9.69
CA LEU A 193 4.65 -11.93 8.59
C LEU A 193 6.08 -11.40 8.63
N GLY A 194 6.58 -10.94 9.78
CA GLY A 194 7.95 -10.45 9.92
C GLY A 194 8.98 -11.57 9.66
N LEU A 195 8.68 -12.79 10.13
CA LEU A 195 9.48 -13.98 9.84
C LEU A 195 9.49 -14.35 8.36
N ALA A 196 8.35 -14.21 7.67
CA ALA A 196 8.25 -14.44 6.23
C ALA A 196 9.09 -13.41 5.44
N ILE A 197 9.08 -12.13 5.85
CA ILE A 197 9.90 -11.09 5.24
C ILE A 197 11.38 -11.39 5.44
N TRP A 198 11.80 -11.73 6.67
CA TRP A 198 13.18 -12.13 6.95
C TRP A 198 13.61 -13.34 6.11
N TYR A 199 12.76 -14.36 5.99
CA TYR A 199 13.01 -15.53 5.13
C TYR A 199 13.05 -15.17 3.63
N MET A 200 12.19 -14.25 3.18
CA MET A 200 12.23 -13.79 1.79
C MET A 200 13.50 -13.02 1.48
N ASP A 201 14.12 -12.36 2.45
CA ASP A 201 15.41 -11.69 2.27
C ASP A 201 16.54 -12.74 2.31
N ASP A 202 16.77 -13.37 3.46
CA ASP A 202 17.98 -14.17 3.74
C ASP A 202 17.77 -15.69 3.74
N GLY A 203 16.54 -16.13 3.53
CA GLY A 203 16.18 -17.54 3.54
C GLY A 203 16.50 -18.27 2.25
N SER A 204 16.77 -19.56 2.37
CA SER A 204 16.93 -20.47 1.24
C SER A 204 16.33 -21.84 1.56
N ILE A 205 15.98 -22.57 0.51
CA ILE A 205 15.54 -23.96 0.60
C ILE A 205 16.44 -24.83 -0.29
N ASN A 206 16.90 -25.96 0.23
CA ASN A 206 17.58 -27.00 -0.55
C ASN A 206 16.93 -28.38 -0.29
N LYS A 207 16.36 -28.99 -1.35
CA LYS A 207 15.56 -30.23 -1.33
C LYS A 207 14.42 -30.22 -0.30
N TRP A 208 14.74 -30.44 0.98
CA TRP A 208 13.79 -30.47 2.09
C TRP A 208 14.13 -29.49 3.21
N ARG A 209 15.33 -28.87 3.20
CA ARG A 209 15.87 -28.12 4.32
C ARG A 209 15.79 -26.63 4.09
N VAL A 210 15.14 -25.94 5.02
CA VAL A 210 15.14 -24.48 5.13
C VAL A 210 16.39 -24.02 5.87
N SER A 211 17.02 -22.95 5.37
CA SER A 211 18.16 -22.30 6.00
C SER A 211 17.98 -20.78 6.00
N LEU A 212 18.54 -20.10 7.00
CA LEU A 212 18.65 -18.63 7.07
C LEU A 212 20.13 -18.24 7.07
N ALA A 213 20.50 -17.28 6.22
CA ALA A 213 21.85 -16.73 6.19
C ALA A 213 22.08 -15.77 7.35
N THR A 214 22.53 -16.28 8.50
CA THR A 214 22.80 -15.49 9.72
C THR A 214 24.23 -14.99 9.84
N VAL A 215 24.96 -14.93 8.73
CA VAL A 215 26.42 -14.66 8.73
C VAL A 215 26.79 -13.27 9.24
N CYS A 216 25.84 -12.33 9.23
CA CYS A 216 26.02 -10.97 9.71
C CYS A 216 25.97 -10.85 11.25
N PHE A 217 25.44 -11.86 11.96
CA PHE A 217 25.27 -11.85 13.41
C PHE A 217 26.46 -12.45 14.17
N GLU A 218 26.62 -12.02 15.42
CA GLU A 218 27.56 -12.60 16.38
C GLU A 218 27.06 -13.96 16.89
N GLU A 219 27.96 -14.81 17.37
CA GLU A 219 27.63 -16.20 17.71
C GLU A 219 26.61 -16.28 18.86
N GLU A 220 26.72 -15.42 19.88
CA GLU A 220 25.76 -15.36 20.99
C GLU A 220 24.36 -14.97 20.51
N THR A 221 24.28 -14.11 19.48
CA THR A 221 23.02 -13.70 18.87
C THR A 221 22.39 -14.88 18.13
N ILE A 222 23.19 -15.70 17.46
CA ILE A 222 22.72 -16.90 16.77
C ILE A 222 22.18 -17.93 17.77
N ASP A 223 22.88 -18.13 18.88
CA ASP A 223 22.45 -19.07 19.92
C ASP A 223 21.14 -18.60 20.59
N LEU A 224 20.95 -17.29 20.79
CA LEU A 224 19.68 -16.69 21.23
C LEU A 224 18.54 -16.93 20.23
N ILE A 225 18.79 -16.78 18.94
CA ILE A 225 17.79 -17.04 17.89
C ILE A 225 17.37 -18.51 17.95
N ILE A 226 18.34 -19.43 18.04
CA ILE A 226 18.08 -20.87 18.10
C ILE A 226 17.24 -21.24 19.33
N SER A 227 17.60 -20.74 20.52
CA SER A 227 16.85 -21.02 21.76
C SER A 227 15.43 -20.47 21.68
N TYR A 228 15.26 -19.23 21.21
CA TYR A 228 13.95 -18.60 21.04
C TYR A 228 13.04 -19.42 20.11
N PHE A 229 13.52 -19.86 18.95
CA PHE A 229 12.71 -20.66 18.02
C PHE A 229 12.35 -22.04 18.59
N LYS A 230 13.25 -22.64 19.38
CA LYS A 230 12.98 -23.90 20.07
C LYS A 230 11.87 -23.71 21.13
N GLU A 231 11.98 -22.69 21.97
CA GLU A 231 11.01 -22.43 23.05
C GLU A 231 9.64 -22.01 22.51
N ARG A 232 9.61 -21.04 21.58
CA ARG A 232 8.37 -20.40 21.14
C ARG A 232 7.60 -21.20 20.09
N TYR A 233 8.33 -21.88 19.21
CA TYR A 233 7.76 -22.55 18.04
C TYR A 233 8.06 -24.04 17.99
N ASN A 234 8.82 -24.59 18.95
CA ASN A 234 9.34 -25.96 18.90
C ASN A 234 9.95 -26.25 17.51
N LEU A 235 10.84 -25.35 17.09
CA LEU A 235 11.63 -25.44 15.85
C LEU A 235 13.10 -25.57 16.22
N ILE A 236 13.71 -26.68 15.84
CA ILE A 236 15.11 -26.98 16.16
C ILE A 236 15.99 -26.57 14.98
N TRP A 237 16.66 -25.42 15.14
CA TRP A 237 17.66 -24.93 14.21
C TRP A 237 19.04 -25.47 14.58
N LYS A 238 19.80 -25.92 13.58
CA LYS A 238 21.19 -26.35 13.70
C LYS A 238 22.11 -25.25 13.21
N LYS A 239 23.10 -24.90 14.03
CA LYS A 239 24.20 -24.00 13.67
C LYS A 239 25.17 -24.73 12.73
N GLU A 240 25.42 -24.17 11.55
CA GLU A 240 26.34 -24.72 10.55
C GLU A 240 27.50 -23.75 10.32
N ARG A 241 28.73 -24.26 10.49
CA ARG A 241 29.96 -23.48 10.32
C ARG A 241 30.26 -23.22 8.85
N LEU A 242 30.54 -21.97 8.51
CA LEU A 242 30.95 -21.51 7.19
C LEU A 242 32.34 -20.90 7.30
N LYS A 243 33.27 -21.37 6.46
CA LYS A 243 34.61 -20.78 6.33
C LYS A 243 34.61 -19.82 5.15
N LEU A 244 34.75 -18.53 5.40
CA LEU A 244 34.80 -17.50 4.36
C LEU A 244 36.21 -17.42 3.74
N LYS A 245 36.29 -16.78 2.56
CA LYS A 245 37.58 -16.42 1.95
C LYS A 245 38.35 -15.51 2.91
N GLY A 246 39.55 -15.94 3.33
CA GLY A 246 40.35 -15.26 4.36
C GLY A 246 40.36 -15.97 5.72
N GLY A 247 39.66 -17.10 5.87
CA GLY A 247 39.75 -17.95 7.08
C GLY A 247 38.78 -17.57 8.20
N GLU A 248 38.06 -16.45 8.07
CA GLU A 248 37.00 -16.05 8.99
C GLU A 248 35.89 -17.10 9.06
N ILE A 249 35.45 -17.40 10.28
CA ILE A 249 34.38 -18.37 10.54
C ILE A 249 33.09 -17.58 10.80
N ARG A 250 32.05 -17.90 10.03
CA ARG A 250 30.69 -17.42 10.25
C ARG A 250 29.74 -18.59 10.36
N TYR A 251 28.50 -18.34 10.76
CA TYR A 251 27.50 -19.38 10.90
C TYR A 251 26.24 -19.05 10.10
N ARG A 252 25.64 -20.10 9.55
CA ARG A 252 24.25 -20.10 9.10
C ARG A 252 23.45 -21.04 9.99
N ILE A 253 22.13 -20.87 10.03
CA ILE A 253 21.24 -21.81 10.71
C ILE A 253 20.38 -22.56 9.70
N SER A 254 20.15 -23.84 9.96
CA SER A 254 19.29 -24.69 9.12
C SER A 254 18.32 -25.51 9.99
N LEU A 255 17.11 -25.72 9.51
CA LEU A 255 16.13 -26.53 10.24
C LEU A 255 16.51 -28.02 10.18
N ASN A 256 16.23 -28.72 11.27
CA ASN A 256 16.44 -30.17 11.35
C ASN A 256 15.58 -30.96 10.33
N LYS A 257 15.91 -32.25 10.17
CA LYS A 257 15.25 -33.16 9.22
C LYS A 257 13.82 -33.55 9.67
N GLU A 258 13.56 -33.56 10.97
CA GLU A 258 12.28 -33.97 11.57
C GLU A 258 11.20 -32.88 11.43
N ASN A 259 10.66 -32.73 10.22
CA ASN A 259 9.53 -31.85 9.87
C ASN A 259 9.62 -30.37 10.28
N GLY A 260 10.74 -29.89 10.85
CA GLY A 260 10.93 -28.49 11.25
C GLY A 260 10.78 -27.54 10.06
N SER A 261 11.37 -27.90 8.92
CA SER A 261 11.24 -27.13 7.67
C SER A 261 9.80 -27.01 7.18
N GLU A 262 8.99 -28.07 7.33
CA GLU A 262 7.58 -28.03 6.91
C GLU A 262 6.72 -27.22 7.85
N LYS A 263 6.94 -27.37 9.17
CA LYS A 263 6.26 -26.59 10.20
C LYS A 263 6.54 -25.10 10.04
N PHE A 264 7.80 -24.74 9.79
CA PHE A 264 8.18 -23.35 9.51
C PHE A 264 7.55 -22.84 8.21
N MET A 265 7.59 -23.62 7.13
CA MET A 265 6.97 -23.23 5.86
C MET A 265 5.46 -23.02 5.98
N LYS A 266 4.74 -23.94 6.64
CA LYS A 266 3.30 -23.79 6.90
C LYS A 266 2.96 -22.50 7.65
N MET A 267 3.83 -22.07 8.57
CA MET A 267 3.64 -20.84 9.33
C MET A 267 3.82 -19.58 8.47
N ILE A 268 4.78 -19.56 7.55
CA ILE A 268 5.12 -18.35 6.77
C ILE A 268 4.48 -18.31 5.38
N ALA A 269 4.08 -19.46 4.82
CA ALA A 269 3.57 -19.57 3.44
C ALA A 269 2.43 -18.60 3.12
N PRO A 270 1.45 -18.36 4.01
CA PRO A 270 0.39 -17.37 3.76
C PRO A 270 0.89 -15.94 3.54
N TYR A 271 2.12 -15.63 3.97
CA TYR A 271 2.71 -14.30 3.93
C TYR A 271 3.80 -14.14 2.86
N ILE A 272 4.12 -15.20 2.09
CA ILE A 272 5.11 -15.14 1.03
C ILE A 272 4.50 -14.45 -0.20
N VAL A 273 5.20 -13.43 -0.69
CA VAL A 273 4.82 -12.69 -1.89
C VAL A 273 5.00 -13.61 -3.11
N GLY A 274 4.06 -13.59 -4.06
CA GLY A 274 4.06 -14.54 -5.19
C GLY A 274 5.37 -14.56 -6.01
N CYS A 275 6.01 -13.41 -6.22
CA CYS A 275 7.31 -13.34 -6.90
C CYS A 275 8.48 -14.00 -6.12
N MET A 276 8.28 -14.28 -4.83
CA MET A 276 9.21 -14.99 -3.94
C MET A 276 8.77 -16.43 -3.64
N GLY A 277 7.70 -16.92 -4.28
CA GLY A 277 7.15 -18.26 -4.07
C GLY A 277 8.13 -19.40 -4.40
N TYR A 278 9.17 -19.13 -5.20
CA TYR A 278 10.24 -20.09 -5.47
C TYR A 278 11.02 -20.49 -4.20
N LYS A 279 10.98 -19.68 -3.13
CA LYS A 279 11.56 -20.01 -1.81
C LYS A 279 10.71 -20.99 -1.00
N LEU A 280 9.53 -21.39 -1.48
CA LEU A 280 8.69 -22.42 -0.85
C LEU A 280 8.80 -23.77 -1.58
N LYS A 281 8.55 -24.87 -0.84
CA LYS A 281 8.25 -26.17 -1.45
C LYS A 281 6.97 -26.06 -2.28
N GLU A 282 6.91 -26.84 -3.35
CA GLU A 282 5.80 -26.85 -4.31
C GLU A 282 4.42 -26.96 -3.65
N LYS A 283 4.26 -27.90 -2.70
CA LYS A 283 3.01 -28.11 -1.96
C LYS A 283 2.49 -26.90 -1.16
N PHE A 284 3.33 -25.92 -0.87
CA PHE A 284 2.95 -24.69 -0.17
C PHE A 284 2.81 -23.48 -1.11
N ARG A 285 3.05 -23.64 -2.42
CA ARG A 285 2.95 -22.54 -3.39
C ARG A 285 1.51 -22.18 -3.74
N GLU A 286 0.58 -23.12 -3.62
CA GLU A 286 -0.85 -22.91 -3.90
C GLU A 286 -1.57 -22.12 -2.80
N GLU A 287 -0.95 -21.94 -1.62
CA GLU A 287 -1.45 -21.12 -0.50
C GLU A 287 -1.21 -19.60 -0.69
N GLN A 288 -0.65 -19.18 -1.84
CA GLN A 288 -0.25 -17.79 -2.12
C GLN A 288 -1.44 -16.84 -2.31
N ILE A 289 -1.88 -16.12 -1.27
CA ILE A 289 -2.61 -14.85 -1.48
C ILE A 289 -2.25 -13.82 -0.38
N ILE A 290 -1.08 -13.19 -0.48
CA ILE A 290 -1.05 -11.73 -0.30
C ILE A 290 -1.00 -11.13 -1.69
N GLU A 291 -2.17 -10.90 -2.28
CA GLU A 291 -2.28 -9.86 -3.30
C GLU A 291 -1.87 -8.56 -2.60
N ALA A 292 -0.77 -7.95 -3.07
CA ALA A 292 -0.19 -6.70 -2.56
C ALA A 292 -1.18 -5.52 -2.47
N ILE A 293 -2.44 -5.73 -2.88
CA ILE A 293 -3.49 -4.74 -3.08
C ILE A 293 -4.51 -4.75 -1.93
N ASN A 294 -4.62 -5.82 -1.13
CA ASN A 294 -5.71 -5.99 -0.15
C ASN A 294 -5.35 -5.76 1.32
N MET A 295 -4.11 -5.41 1.66
CA MET A 295 -3.84 -4.91 3.00
C MET A 295 -4.01 -3.40 2.97
N ASP A 296 -4.87 -2.86 3.84
CA ASP A 296 -4.95 -1.43 4.14
C ASP A 296 -3.62 -1.00 4.80
N PHE A 297 -2.54 -0.96 4.03
CA PHE A 297 -1.19 -0.63 4.48
C PHE A 297 -1.10 0.83 4.94
N ILE A 298 -2.01 1.68 4.46
CA ILE A 298 -2.06 3.10 4.77
C ILE A 298 -2.99 3.28 5.98
N GLY A 299 -2.48 2.93 7.16
CA GLY A 299 -3.15 3.24 8.42
C GLY A 299 -3.20 4.76 8.63
N THR A 300 -4.28 5.27 9.20
CA THR A 300 -4.46 6.69 9.59
C THR A 300 -3.70 7.06 10.86
N ASN A 301 -2.70 6.28 11.25
CA ASN A 301 -1.91 6.55 12.46
C ASN A 301 -0.79 7.52 12.11
N PHE A 302 -0.75 8.67 12.77
CA PHE A 302 0.31 9.65 12.62
C PHE A 302 0.85 10.00 14.01
N CYS A 303 2.14 10.27 14.08
CA CYS A 303 2.83 10.78 15.25
C CYS A 303 3.04 12.29 15.04
N PRO A 304 2.61 13.15 15.98
CA PRO A 304 2.90 14.57 15.88
C PRO A 304 4.40 14.77 16.06
N GLN A 305 5.03 15.46 15.13
CA GLN A 305 6.44 15.82 15.22
C GLN A 305 6.62 17.31 14.91
N GLU A 306 7.54 17.96 15.61
CA GLU A 306 7.92 19.33 15.31
C GLU A 306 8.59 19.42 13.94
N GLY A 307 8.03 20.28 13.09
CA GLY A 307 8.61 20.72 11.84
C GLY A 307 8.71 22.24 11.79
N GLU A 308 9.28 22.75 10.71
CA GLU A 308 9.49 24.19 10.55
C GLU A 308 8.65 24.74 9.41
N VAL A 309 8.14 25.95 9.59
CA VAL A 309 7.67 26.78 8.47
C VAL A 309 8.88 27.24 7.67
N ILE A 310 8.97 26.80 6.41
CA ILE A 310 10.02 27.21 5.48
C ILE A 310 9.68 28.58 4.88
N LYS A 311 8.44 28.74 4.40
CA LYS A 311 7.93 30.00 3.84
C LYS A 311 6.41 30.00 3.71
N VAL A 312 5.83 31.18 3.67
CA VAL A 312 4.44 31.41 3.28
C VAL A 312 4.44 32.07 1.90
N VAL A 313 3.68 31.53 0.94
CA VAL A 313 3.63 32.06 -0.43
C VAL A 313 2.19 32.36 -0.83
N LYS A 314 1.96 33.44 -1.59
CA LYS A 314 0.68 33.67 -2.26
C LYS A 314 0.43 32.56 -3.28
N ALA A 315 -0.82 32.14 -3.41
CA ALA A 315 -1.28 31.09 -4.30
C ALA A 315 -2.51 31.54 -5.08
N GLN A 316 -2.81 30.86 -6.19
CA GLN A 316 -4.07 31.04 -6.92
C GLN A 316 -4.99 29.85 -6.63
N ASN A 317 -6.26 30.11 -6.30
CA ASN A 317 -7.26 29.07 -6.19
C ASN A 317 -7.81 28.74 -7.59
N LYS A 318 -7.72 27.48 -8.01
CA LYS A 318 -8.15 27.02 -9.34
C LYS A 318 -9.66 26.76 -9.46
N LYS A 319 -10.45 26.93 -8.39
CA LYS A 319 -11.91 26.73 -8.42
C LYS A 319 -12.66 28.03 -8.73
N ARG A 320 -13.74 27.92 -9.52
CA ARG A 320 -14.65 29.04 -9.89
C ARG A 320 -15.49 29.56 -8.73
N ASP A 321 -15.67 28.75 -7.69
CA ASP A 321 -16.47 29.09 -6.51
C ASP A 321 -15.54 29.45 -5.34
N ASN A 322 -15.74 30.63 -4.78
CA ASN A 322 -15.00 31.17 -3.65
C ASN A 322 -15.71 30.92 -2.30
N THR A 323 -16.63 29.97 -2.25
CA THR A 323 -17.32 29.57 -1.03
C THR A 323 -16.35 28.82 -0.13
N LEU A 324 -16.23 29.31 1.09
CA LEU A 324 -15.41 28.67 2.10
C LEU A 324 -16.32 27.88 3.03
N TYR A 325 -15.97 26.61 3.23
CA TYR A 325 -16.58 25.79 4.26
C TYR A 325 -15.57 25.62 5.39
N ASP A 326 -16.05 25.64 6.62
CA ASP A 326 -15.26 25.33 7.81
C ASP A 326 -15.97 24.23 8.61
N ILE A 327 -15.25 23.53 9.48
CA ILE A 327 -15.82 22.46 10.29
C ILE A 327 -15.66 22.76 11.77
N GLU A 328 -16.61 22.29 12.56
CA GLU A 328 -16.51 22.25 14.01
C GLU A 328 -16.12 20.86 14.46
N VAL A 329 -14.98 20.76 15.15
CA VAL A 329 -14.49 19.52 15.74
C VAL A 329 -14.78 19.55 17.24
N GLU A 330 -15.33 18.46 17.75
CA GLU A 330 -15.62 18.24 19.17
C GLU A 330 -14.40 18.54 20.07
N ASP A 331 -14.68 19.12 21.25
CA ASP A 331 -13.71 19.53 22.28
C ASP A 331 -12.72 20.63 21.84
N ASN A 332 -11.57 20.24 21.27
CA ASN A 332 -10.41 21.11 21.11
C ASN A 332 -10.37 21.87 19.79
N HIS A 333 -11.40 21.74 18.96
CA HIS A 333 -11.58 22.42 17.66
C HIS A 333 -10.29 22.51 16.83
N ASN A 334 -9.67 21.36 16.57
CA ASN A 334 -8.47 21.29 15.74
C ASN A 334 -8.34 19.92 15.05
N TYR A 335 -7.56 19.89 13.97
CA TYR A 335 -7.28 18.67 13.25
C TYR A 335 -6.04 18.78 12.37
N PHE A 336 -5.48 17.63 12.02
CA PHE A 336 -4.35 17.55 11.12
C PHE A 336 -4.78 17.63 9.65
N ILE A 337 -4.20 18.58 8.93
CA ILE A 337 -4.06 18.56 7.47
C ILE A 337 -2.71 17.91 7.10
N PRO A 338 -2.46 17.48 5.85
CA PRO A 338 -1.23 16.75 5.49
C PRO A 338 0.09 17.41 5.93
N THR A 339 0.08 18.73 6.11
CA THR A 339 1.28 19.51 6.41
C THR A 339 1.32 20.16 7.79
N ALA A 340 0.25 20.10 8.61
CA ALA A 340 0.22 20.76 9.91
C ALA A 340 -1.02 20.41 10.76
N LEU A 341 -0.97 20.74 12.05
CA LEU A 341 -2.15 20.92 12.90
C LEU A 341 -2.78 22.31 12.69
N VAL A 342 -4.06 22.35 12.37
CA VAL A 342 -4.82 23.59 12.10
C VAL A 342 -6.11 23.65 12.91
N SER A 343 -6.62 24.87 13.16
CA SER A 343 -7.88 25.06 13.89
C SER A 343 -9.10 25.22 12.97
N ASN A 344 -8.88 25.49 11.69
CA ASN A 344 -9.92 25.67 10.69
C ASN A 344 -9.45 25.09 9.36
N SER A 345 -10.36 24.83 8.42
CA SER A 345 -9.91 24.65 7.05
C SER A 345 -10.89 25.09 6.02
N THR A 346 -10.38 25.97 5.18
CA THR A 346 -11.04 26.51 4.01
C THR A 346 -11.33 25.42 2.95
N PHE A 347 -10.59 24.30 2.96
CA PHE A 347 -10.72 23.19 2.00
C PHE A 347 -10.34 21.80 2.56
N GLY A 348 -10.46 21.59 3.88
CA GLY A 348 -9.87 20.45 4.59
C GLY A 348 -10.47 19.10 4.23
N GLY A 349 -9.98 18.49 3.14
CA GLY A 349 -10.47 17.22 2.60
C GLY A 349 -11.91 17.35 2.08
N ASN A 350 -12.27 16.68 0.98
CA ASN A 350 -13.69 16.57 0.63
C ASN A 350 -14.35 15.58 1.60
N LEU A 351 -14.52 15.98 2.87
CA LEU A 351 -15.03 15.11 3.94
C LEU A 351 -16.46 14.63 3.64
N LEU A 352 -17.23 15.42 2.89
CA LEU A 352 -18.50 14.99 2.32
C LEU A 352 -18.32 13.81 1.35
N ALA A 353 -17.35 13.87 0.45
CA ALA A 353 -17.01 12.74 -0.41
C ALA A 353 -16.43 11.56 0.39
N CYS A 354 -15.65 11.80 1.45
CA CYS A 354 -15.18 10.72 2.34
C CYS A 354 -16.34 10.04 3.07
N ALA A 355 -17.32 10.81 3.56
CA ALA A 355 -18.52 10.28 4.19
C ALA A 355 -19.36 9.46 3.20
N ALA A 356 -19.57 9.98 1.99
CA ALA A 356 -20.25 9.26 0.91
C ALA A 356 -19.51 7.98 0.50
N GLY A 357 -18.18 8.03 0.38
CA GLY A 357 -17.33 6.88 0.09
C GLY A 357 -17.41 5.81 1.20
N MET A 358 -17.32 6.23 2.47
CA MET A 358 -17.46 5.32 3.61
C MET A 358 -18.85 4.68 3.69
N ALA A 359 -19.92 5.44 3.43
CA ALA A 359 -21.28 4.92 3.37
C ALA A 359 -21.40 3.87 2.25
N THR A 360 -20.83 4.15 1.07
CA THR A 360 -20.80 3.22 -0.07
C THR A 360 -20.07 1.93 0.28
N LEU A 361 -18.88 2.01 0.87
CA LEU A 361 -18.11 0.82 1.29
C LEU A 361 -18.84 -0.01 2.37
N LYS A 362 -19.47 0.65 3.34
CA LYS A 362 -20.29 -0.03 4.36
C LYS A 362 -21.46 -0.76 3.73
N PHE A 363 -22.18 -0.11 2.81
CA PHE A 363 -23.29 -0.73 2.08
C PHE A 363 -22.82 -1.95 1.27
N MET A 364 -21.70 -1.81 0.54
CA MET A 364 -21.09 -2.90 -0.22
C MET A 364 -20.78 -4.13 0.65
N LYS A 365 -20.21 -3.91 1.86
CA LYS A 365 -19.91 -4.98 2.82
C LYS A 365 -21.18 -5.61 3.40
N GLN A 366 -22.11 -4.80 3.90
CA GLN A 366 -23.36 -5.25 4.53
C GLN A 366 -24.23 -6.07 3.58
N LYS A 367 -24.40 -5.60 2.33
CA LYS A 367 -25.16 -6.30 1.30
C LYS A 367 -24.36 -7.39 0.58
N ARG A 368 -23.11 -7.63 0.99
CA ARG A 368 -22.20 -8.65 0.42
C ARG A 368 -22.15 -8.57 -1.12
N LEU A 369 -22.05 -7.35 -1.67
CA LEU A 369 -22.18 -7.12 -3.12
C LEU A 369 -21.09 -7.84 -3.94
N GLY A 370 -19.89 -8.02 -3.38
CA GLY A 370 -18.85 -8.84 -4.01
C GLY A 370 -19.25 -10.31 -4.19
N ASN A 371 -19.97 -10.88 -3.21
CA ASN A 371 -20.49 -12.25 -3.31
C ASN A 371 -21.61 -12.34 -4.35
N ASN A 372 -22.48 -11.32 -4.41
CA ASN A 372 -23.51 -11.26 -5.45
C ASN A 372 -22.88 -11.17 -6.85
N ALA A 373 -21.90 -10.29 -7.04
CA ALA A 373 -21.18 -10.16 -8.30
C ALA A 373 -20.47 -11.46 -8.71
N LYS A 374 -19.89 -12.21 -7.75
CA LYS A 374 -19.32 -13.54 -8.01
C LYS A 374 -20.38 -14.56 -8.41
N LYS A 375 -21.53 -14.58 -7.73
CA LYS A 375 -22.64 -15.53 -8.00
C LYS A 375 -23.31 -15.25 -9.34
N VAL A 376 -23.76 -14.01 -9.56
CA VAL A 376 -24.45 -13.59 -10.79
C VAL A 376 -23.48 -13.53 -11.96
N GLY A 377 -22.26 -13.06 -11.76
CA GLY A 377 -21.21 -13.05 -12.78
C GLY A 377 -20.88 -14.44 -13.34
N LYS A 378 -20.81 -15.47 -12.48
CA LYS A 378 -20.68 -16.87 -12.92
C LYS A 378 -21.83 -17.31 -13.82
N HIS A 379 -23.06 -16.93 -13.47
CA HIS A 379 -24.25 -17.24 -14.26
C HIS A 379 -24.25 -16.51 -15.61
N VAL A 380 -23.90 -15.22 -15.63
CA VAL A 380 -23.77 -14.43 -16.87
C VAL A 380 -22.68 -14.99 -17.77
N LEU A 381 -21.49 -15.28 -17.24
CA LEU A 381 -20.39 -15.88 -18.00
C LEU A 381 -20.79 -17.23 -18.59
N LYS A 382 -21.53 -18.07 -17.84
CA LYS A 382 -22.04 -19.35 -18.35
C LYS A 382 -22.93 -19.12 -19.57
N ARG A 383 -23.97 -18.29 -19.43
CA ARG A 383 -24.92 -17.95 -20.51
C ARG A 383 -24.23 -17.35 -21.74
N LEU A 384 -23.28 -16.44 -21.54
CA LEU A 384 -22.52 -15.84 -22.64
C LEU A 384 -21.59 -16.85 -23.34
N ASN A 385 -21.03 -17.81 -22.61
CA ASN A 385 -20.29 -18.91 -23.24
C ASN A 385 -21.21 -19.83 -24.04
N GLU A 386 -22.46 -20.06 -23.59
CA GLU A 386 -23.46 -20.76 -24.41
C GLU A 386 -23.73 -20.00 -25.73
N LEU A 387 -23.78 -18.65 -25.70
CA LEU A 387 -23.86 -17.83 -26.92
C LEU A 387 -22.59 -17.94 -27.77
N LYS A 388 -21.41 -17.99 -27.14
CA LYS A 388 -20.13 -18.23 -27.82
C LYS A 388 -20.15 -19.56 -28.57
N ASP A 389 -20.69 -20.62 -27.97
CA ASP A 389 -20.77 -21.93 -28.62
C ASP A 389 -21.81 -21.94 -29.75
N LYS A 390 -22.93 -21.24 -29.55
CA LYS A 390 -24.06 -21.19 -30.50
C LYS A 390 -23.86 -20.31 -31.72
N TYR A 391 -23.16 -19.17 -31.60
CA TYR A 391 -23.03 -18.18 -32.67
C TYR A 391 -21.58 -18.03 -33.13
N GLU A 392 -21.32 -18.14 -34.44
CA GLU A 392 -19.97 -18.03 -35.00
C GLU A 392 -19.36 -16.63 -34.80
N ILE A 393 -20.21 -15.59 -34.79
CA ILE A 393 -19.79 -14.20 -34.60
C ILE A 393 -19.22 -13.92 -33.21
N VAL A 394 -19.52 -14.75 -32.20
CA VAL A 394 -19.02 -14.56 -30.83
C VAL A 394 -17.71 -15.33 -30.69
N GLY A 395 -16.60 -14.59 -30.72
CA GLY A 395 -15.25 -15.16 -30.73
C GLY A 395 -14.72 -15.53 -29.36
N ASP A 396 -14.83 -14.61 -28.40
CA ASP A 396 -14.32 -14.83 -27.05
C ASP A 396 -15.21 -14.19 -25.97
N VAL A 397 -15.24 -14.82 -24.79
CA VAL A 397 -15.97 -14.35 -23.61
C VAL A 397 -15.04 -14.47 -22.42
N ARG A 398 -14.78 -13.35 -21.77
CA ARG A 398 -13.83 -13.26 -20.65
C ARG A 398 -14.30 -12.26 -19.61
N GLY A 399 -14.03 -12.51 -18.34
CA GLY A 399 -14.40 -11.58 -17.28
C GLY A 399 -14.19 -12.11 -15.87
N ILE A 400 -14.30 -11.20 -14.90
CA ILE A 400 -14.26 -11.51 -13.46
C ILE A 400 -15.45 -10.82 -12.80
N GLY A 401 -16.29 -11.61 -12.13
CA GLY A 401 -17.54 -11.11 -11.55
C GLY A 401 -18.46 -10.54 -12.64
N LEU A 402 -18.87 -9.27 -12.50
CA LEU A 402 -19.74 -8.57 -13.45
C LEU A 402 -18.98 -7.64 -14.41
N MET A 403 -17.65 -7.65 -14.42
CA MET A 403 -16.85 -6.98 -15.45
C MET A 403 -16.50 -8.00 -16.54
N ILE A 404 -17.24 -7.98 -17.64
CA ILE A 404 -17.18 -9.01 -18.69
C ILE A 404 -17.00 -8.35 -20.07
N GLY A 405 -16.16 -8.96 -20.90
CA GLY A 405 -15.99 -8.63 -22.31
C GLY A 405 -16.46 -9.78 -23.20
N VAL A 406 -17.27 -9.44 -24.21
CA VAL A 406 -17.71 -10.34 -25.29
C VAL A 406 -17.13 -9.83 -26.59
N GLU A 407 -16.17 -10.55 -27.16
CA GLU A 407 -15.51 -10.19 -28.40
C GLU A 407 -16.26 -10.75 -29.60
N LEU A 408 -16.61 -9.87 -30.54
CA LEU A 408 -17.18 -10.28 -31.82
C LEU A 408 -16.09 -10.39 -32.89
N VAL A 409 -16.15 -11.46 -33.66
CA VAL A 409 -15.24 -11.77 -34.78
C VAL A 409 -16.03 -12.20 -35.99
N LYS A 410 -15.52 -11.91 -37.18
CA LYS A 410 -16.16 -12.33 -38.44
C LYS A 410 -16.04 -13.84 -38.67
N ASN A 411 -14.98 -14.44 -38.13
CA ASN A 411 -14.72 -15.86 -38.20
C ASN A 411 -13.83 -16.29 -37.02
N LYS A 412 -14.16 -17.42 -36.39
CA LYS A 412 -13.41 -17.91 -35.21
C LYS A 412 -12.00 -18.40 -35.53
N LYS A 413 -11.75 -18.90 -36.74
CA LYS A 413 -10.41 -19.36 -37.16
C LYS A 413 -9.48 -18.17 -37.41
N SER A 414 -9.93 -17.19 -38.19
CA SER A 414 -9.10 -16.01 -38.50
C SER A 414 -9.05 -14.99 -37.36
N ARG A 415 -10.02 -15.04 -36.43
CA ARG A 415 -10.22 -14.07 -35.34
C ARG A 415 -10.28 -12.61 -35.83
N MET A 416 -10.71 -12.39 -37.08
CA MET A 416 -10.82 -11.06 -37.65
C MET A 416 -11.89 -10.25 -36.90
N PRO A 417 -11.59 -9.05 -36.37
CA PRO A 417 -12.57 -8.26 -35.60
C PRO A 417 -13.83 -7.90 -36.37
N ALA A 418 -15.01 -8.16 -35.78
CA ALA A 418 -16.31 -7.77 -36.33
C ALA A 418 -16.75 -6.40 -35.78
N VAL A 419 -16.10 -5.33 -36.28
CA VAL A 419 -16.26 -3.97 -35.73
C VAL A 419 -17.64 -3.37 -36.05
N GLU A 420 -18.10 -3.53 -37.30
CA GLU A 420 -19.38 -2.96 -37.74
C GLU A 420 -20.56 -3.75 -37.17
N GLU A 421 -20.43 -5.07 -37.14
CA GLU A 421 -21.44 -5.97 -36.56
C GLU A 421 -21.58 -5.69 -35.05
N ARG A 422 -20.47 -5.43 -34.34
CA ARG A 422 -20.53 -4.98 -32.94
C ARG A 422 -21.31 -3.68 -32.80
N LYS A 423 -21.12 -2.69 -33.68
CA LYS A 423 -21.91 -1.44 -33.61
C LYS A 423 -23.40 -1.73 -33.83
N GLU A 424 -23.74 -2.61 -34.76
CA GLU A 424 -25.13 -2.98 -35.04
C GLU A 424 -25.77 -3.71 -33.84
N VAL A 425 -25.07 -4.64 -33.17
CA VAL A 425 -25.54 -5.26 -31.92
C VAL A 425 -25.81 -4.21 -30.85
N LEU A 426 -24.94 -3.21 -30.71
CA LEU A 426 -25.10 -2.13 -29.74
C LEU A 426 -26.35 -1.29 -30.02
N CYS A 427 -26.59 -0.92 -31.29
CA CYS A 427 -27.79 -0.17 -31.69
C CYS A 427 -29.06 -0.97 -31.43
N LYS A 428 -29.13 -2.23 -31.89
CA LYS A 428 -30.28 -3.11 -31.69
C LYS A 428 -30.58 -3.38 -30.21
N ALA A 429 -29.54 -3.59 -29.40
CA ALA A 429 -29.71 -3.74 -27.96
C ALA A 429 -30.26 -2.45 -27.32
N GLY A 430 -29.79 -1.29 -27.78
CA GLY A 430 -30.28 0.03 -27.34
C GLY A 430 -31.75 0.25 -27.66
N GLU A 431 -32.19 -0.10 -28.87
CA GLU A 431 -33.61 -0.06 -29.29
C GLU A 431 -34.51 -0.95 -28.42
N LYS A 432 -33.95 -2.06 -27.90
CA LYS A 432 -34.61 -2.99 -26.97
C LYS A 432 -34.48 -2.59 -25.50
N GLY A 433 -33.93 -1.40 -25.21
CA GLY A 433 -33.80 -0.86 -23.85
C GLY A 433 -32.55 -1.30 -23.08
N LEU A 434 -31.56 -1.92 -23.73
CA LEU A 434 -30.29 -2.31 -23.11
C LEU A 434 -29.12 -1.48 -23.65
N ILE A 435 -28.56 -0.63 -22.79
CA ILE A 435 -27.37 0.15 -23.12
C ILE A 435 -26.11 -0.70 -22.89
N LEU A 436 -25.37 -0.94 -23.97
CA LEU A 436 -24.08 -1.64 -23.97
C LEU A 436 -22.95 -0.69 -24.33
N LEU A 437 -21.77 -0.89 -23.72
CA LEU A 437 -20.60 -0.06 -23.97
C LEU A 437 -19.61 -0.78 -24.86
N PRO A 438 -19.07 -0.14 -25.90
CA PRO A 438 -17.98 -0.72 -26.66
C PRO A 438 -16.66 -0.67 -25.88
N ALA A 439 -15.78 -1.64 -26.15
CA ALA A 439 -14.41 -1.65 -25.64
C ALA A 439 -13.46 -2.25 -26.69
N GLY A 440 -12.24 -1.73 -26.78
CA GLY A 440 -11.26 -2.19 -27.78
C GLY A 440 -11.79 -2.09 -29.21
N LYS A 441 -11.36 -3.02 -30.07
CA LYS A 441 -11.75 -3.04 -31.50
C LYS A 441 -13.19 -3.53 -31.71
N SER A 442 -13.50 -4.74 -31.26
CA SER A 442 -14.80 -5.42 -31.48
C SER A 442 -15.40 -6.04 -30.21
N VAL A 443 -15.06 -5.53 -29.01
CA VAL A 443 -15.57 -6.07 -27.74
C VAL A 443 -16.78 -5.28 -27.25
N ILE A 444 -17.78 -6.00 -26.75
CA ILE A 444 -18.90 -5.48 -25.97
C ILE A 444 -18.53 -5.60 -24.49
N ARG A 445 -18.52 -4.49 -23.75
CA ARG A 445 -18.27 -4.46 -22.31
C ARG A 445 -19.59 -4.50 -21.55
N ILE A 446 -19.75 -5.54 -20.77
CA ILE A 446 -20.85 -5.72 -19.81
C ILE A 446 -20.30 -5.38 -18.43
N CYS A 447 -20.82 -4.30 -17.83
CA CYS A 447 -20.41 -3.82 -16.50
C CYS A 447 -21.62 -3.26 -15.71
N PRO A 448 -22.64 -4.09 -15.41
CA PRO A 448 -23.84 -3.66 -14.68
C PRO A 448 -23.54 -3.40 -13.19
N PRO A 449 -24.50 -2.79 -12.45
CA PRO A 449 -24.39 -2.59 -11.01
C PRO A 449 -24.17 -3.91 -10.25
N LEU A 450 -23.40 -3.87 -9.15
CA LEU A 450 -23.14 -5.06 -8.32
C LEU A 450 -24.38 -5.62 -7.61
N THR A 451 -25.47 -4.86 -7.60
CA THR A 451 -26.79 -5.24 -7.08
C THR A 451 -27.64 -6.00 -8.10
N LEU A 452 -27.13 -6.23 -9.32
CA LEU A 452 -27.86 -6.93 -10.39
C LEU A 452 -28.40 -8.27 -9.89
N THR A 453 -29.69 -8.50 -10.13
CA THR A 453 -30.34 -9.78 -9.84
C THR A 453 -30.15 -10.77 -10.99
N ARG A 454 -30.31 -12.06 -10.72
CA ARG A 454 -30.22 -13.10 -11.77
C ARG A 454 -31.24 -12.88 -12.89
N GLN A 455 -32.49 -12.54 -12.55
CA GLN A 455 -33.55 -12.27 -13.52
C GLN A 455 -33.20 -11.09 -14.44
N GLN A 456 -32.69 -9.99 -13.86
CA GLN A 456 -32.26 -8.83 -14.66
C GLN A 456 -31.08 -9.18 -15.57
N ALA A 457 -30.19 -10.04 -15.10
CA ALA A 457 -29.08 -10.54 -15.89
C ALA A 457 -29.56 -11.40 -17.06
N ASP A 458 -30.53 -12.28 -16.84
CA ASP A 458 -31.16 -13.10 -17.89
C ASP A 458 -31.81 -12.21 -18.96
N ASN A 459 -32.68 -11.27 -18.55
CA ASN A 459 -33.32 -10.34 -19.47
C ASN A 459 -32.30 -9.57 -20.34
N GLY A 460 -31.18 -9.13 -19.74
CA GLY A 460 -30.13 -8.44 -20.49
C GLY A 460 -29.39 -9.33 -21.49
N ILE A 461 -29.15 -10.60 -21.13
CA ILE A 461 -28.50 -11.55 -22.05
C ILE A 461 -29.46 -11.95 -23.17
N ASP A 462 -30.75 -12.08 -22.90
CA ASP A 462 -31.76 -12.40 -23.91
C ASP A 462 -31.82 -11.29 -24.97
N ILE A 463 -31.78 -10.02 -24.56
CA ILE A 463 -31.68 -8.88 -25.49
C ILE A 463 -30.40 -8.93 -26.33
N ILE A 464 -29.25 -9.29 -25.73
CA ILE A 464 -27.99 -9.46 -26.47
C ILE A 464 -28.12 -10.58 -27.49
N GLU A 465 -28.65 -11.74 -27.08
CA GLU A 465 -28.84 -12.88 -27.97
C GLU A 465 -29.76 -12.52 -29.14
N ASP A 466 -30.88 -11.86 -28.89
CA ASP A 466 -31.81 -11.46 -29.95
C ASP A 466 -31.19 -10.43 -30.90
N SER A 467 -30.35 -9.53 -30.38
CA SER A 467 -29.60 -8.58 -31.21
C SER A 467 -28.57 -9.27 -32.10
N ILE A 468 -27.95 -10.35 -31.62
CA ILE A 468 -27.04 -11.19 -32.41
C ILE A 468 -27.82 -12.02 -33.45
N LYS A 469 -28.96 -12.62 -33.08
CA LYS A 469 -29.80 -13.41 -34.01
C LYS A 469 -30.23 -12.61 -35.22
N GLU A 470 -30.57 -11.34 -35.03
CA GLU A 470 -30.98 -10.44 -36.11
C GLU A 470 -29.85 -10.05 -37.07
N LEU A 471 -28.58 -10.29 -36.71
CA LEU A 471 -27.47 -10.18 -37.68
C LEU A 471 -27.45 -11.37 -38.63
N ASN A 472 -27.78 -12.57 -38.14
CA ASN A 472 -27.75 -13.82 -38.92
C ASN A 472 -28.96 -14.01 -39.85
N LYS A 473 -29.95 -13.12 -39.80
CA LYS A 473 -31.15 -13.16 -40.69
C LYS A 473 -30.97 -12.34 -41.98
N ARG A 474 -29.79 -11.77 -42.20
CA ARG A 474 -29.32 -11.19 -43.46
C ARG A 474 -28.31 -12.12 -44.08
#